data_AF-A0A9P5C3G4-F1
#
_entry.id   AF-A0A9P5C3G4-F1
#
_cell.length_a   1.000
_cell.length_b   1.000
_cell.length_c   1.000
_cell.angle_alpha   90.00
_cell.angle_beta   90.00
_cell.angle_gamma   90.00
#
_symmetry.space_group_name_H-M   'P 1'
#
loop_
_entity.id
_entity.type
_entity.pdbx_description
1 polymer ?
#
loop_
_entity_poly.entity_id
_entity_poly.type
_entity_poly.pdbx_seq_one_letter_code
_entity_poly.pdbx_strand_id
1 'polypeptide(L)'
;MGIGDSVKTHPWSFVYMVHSGYGEGFPTAWNNSQPKELLNAIFNGAIVAPATVRATPRDLWGNVKIPRIEHYERLNTTNKDKDGWFSTKDGVANSYTSIIGIPIELGVNASGYINHTMSIHTPYLYVNCKLNATSGYQSQIQGRPKDPLFKNGTRAYNSTQETKPIDPDFAQQFVGTAAGIFTQKSRTDVDLRDLKPLTLRYAANTRKEDRDFTLTCQVTGSYAETEVICPRSSTCAATRVRRSKLSQLPANWTFLDAHQENLGLLGNFLNSSASEENKVNLIDRYLSDPSMKINPSNLDYVEKRTSEENYSIRLGQLLNSYFTASNGLYAITGGIGVNNSNDTVYRWDSNQSFIPERRDGKRGLQGPFWNETDNTLSFNFTGETTMKAKVWTVEGSRSTLTQTIIAQRPWVAALSIASNVLILASLISPLVHHFLIKGPEVMVNISGLAARNNPHIPLPEGGTFLEASDRARMLKRVQVRFGDCESKASVGNLVIGAVDTNELAIARIKRGRIYE
;
A
#
# COMPACT_ATOMS: atom_id res chain seq x y z
N MET A 1 2.32 33.35 -7.25
CA MET A 1 2.91 32.01 -7.51
C MET A 1 2.38 31.07 -6.45
N GLY A 2 1.83 29.91 -6.81
CA GLY A 2 1.31 28.94 -5.84
C GLY A 2 2.22 27.70 -5.78
N ILE A 3 2.39 27.13 -4.59
CA ILE A 3 2.96 25.77 -4.47
C ILE A 3 1.80 24.81 -4.74
N GLY A 4 1.95 23.97 -5.75
CA GLY A 4 0.99 22.91 -6.06
C GLY A 4 1.65 21.55 -6.02
N ASP A 5 0.90 20.56 -5.56
CA ASP A 5 1.36 19.18 -5.51
C ASP A 5 0.97 18.45 -6.80
N SER A 6 1.97 17.90 -7.49
CA SER A 6 1.76 17.01 -8.63
C SER A 6 2.11 15.59 -8.23
N VAL A 7 1.17 14.67 -8.41
CA VAL A 7 1.37 13.23 -8.15
C VAL A 7 1.68 12.54 -9.48
N LYS A 8 2.81 11.82 -9.55
CA LYS A 8 3.17 11.00 -10.71
C LYS A 8 3.17 9.52 -10.34
N THR A 9 2.39 8.72 -11.05
CA THR A 9 2.25 7.28 -10.80
C THR A 9 3.15 6.49 -11.76
N HIS A 10 3.86 5.50 -11.24
CA HIS A 10 4.77 4.63 -11.98
C HIS A 10 4.41 3.16 -11.72
N PRO A 11 4.49 2.27 -12.72
CA PRO A 11 4.36 0.85 -12.50
C PRO A 11 5.52 0.35 -11.62
N TRP A 12 5.24 -0.61 -10.75
CA TRP A 12 6.23 -1.22 -9.87
C TRP A 12 5.86 -2.66 -9.53
N SER A 13 6.87 -3.46 -9.21
CA SER A 13 6.70 -4.85 -8.82
C SER A 13 6.91 -5.00 -7.32
N PHE A 14 5.95 -5.61 -6.65
CA PHE A 14 5.93 -5.82 -5.20
C PHE A 14 6.07 -7.31 -4.89
N VAL A 15 6.62 -7.63 -3.73
CA VAL A 15 6.75 -9.02 -3.27
C VAL A 15 5.99 -9.18 -1.97
N TYR A 16 5.19 -10.23 -1.85
CA TYR A 16 4.47 -10.55 -0.62
C TYR A 16 4.54 -12.03 -0.31
N MET A 17 4.41 -12.35 0.98
CA MET A 17 4.36 -13.73 1.44
C MET A 17 3.03 -14.40 1.02
N VAL A 18 3.12 -15.63 0.55
CA VAL A 18 1.97 -16.49 0.27
C VAL A 18 2.13 -17.80 1.05
N HIS A 19 1.03 -18.32 1.59
CA HIS A 19 1.05 -19.62 2.25
C HIS A 19 1.36 -20.72 1.21
N SER A 20 2.46 -21.44 1.39
CA SER A 20 2.80 -22.60 0.55
C SER A 20 1.95 -23.82 0.90
N GLY A 21 1.34 -23.82 2.08
CA GLY A 21 0.60 -24.94 2.63
C GLY A 21 1.50 -26.08 3.10
N TYR A 22 2.82 -25.89 3.09
CA TYR A 22 3.78 -26.92 3.46
C TYR A 22 4.37 -26.65 4.85
N GLY A 23 3.99 -27.46 5.83
CA GLY A 23 4.32 -27.27 7.25
C GLY A 23 5.48 -28.11 7.79
N GLU A 24 6.17 -28.88 6.95
CA GLU A 24 7.24 -29.82 7.40
C GLU A 24 8.46 -29.12 8.01
N GLY A 25 8.59 -27.79 7.89
CA GLY A 25 9.61 -27.01 8.60
C GLY A 25 9.50 -27.09 10.14
N PHE A 26 8.39 -27.63 10.67
CA PHE A 26 8.17 -27.89 12.09
C PHE A 26 7.87 -29.38 12.33
N PRO A 27 8.84 -30.28 12.06
CA PRO A 27 8.56 -31.70 12.14
C PRO A 27 8.25 -32.08 13.60
N THR A 28 7.19 -32.87 13.79
CA THR A 28 6.70 -33.31 15.11
C THR A 28 7.69 -34.20 15.87
N ALA A 29 8.78 -34.61 15.22
CA ALA A 29 9.78 -35.54 15.73
C ALA A 29 11.12 -34.90 16.14
N TRP A 30 11.33 -33.58 15.95
CA TRP A 30 12.65 -32.98 16.15
C TRP A 30 12.69 -32.05 17.36
N ASN A 31 13.63 -32.32 18.27
CA ASN A 31 14.00 -31.59 19.48
C ASN A 31 14.50 -30.14 19.26
N ASN A 32 14.23 -29.50 18.12
CA ASN A 32 14.65 -28.12 17.89
C ASN A 32 13.67 -27.19 18.60
N SER A 33 13.93 -26.91 19.88
CA SER A 33 13.05 -26.10 20.72
C SER A 33 12.92 -24.66 20.23
N GLN A 34 13.99 -24.08 19.65
CA GLN A 34 14.04 -22.64 19.34
C GLN A 34 13.01 -22.16 18.29
N PRO A 35 12.80 -22.82 17.14
CA PRO A 35 11.80 -22.35 16.17
C PRO A 35 10.36 -22.50 16.67
N LYS A 36 10.08 -23.54 17.45
CA LYS A 36 8.78 -23.74 18.10
C LYS A 36 8.53 -22.69 19.17
N GLU A 37 9.53 -22.37 19.98
CA GLU A 37 9.47 -21.28 20.95
C GLU A 37 9.22 -19.93 20.28
N LEU A 38 9.92 -19.63 19.18
CA LEU A 38 9.70 -18.40 18.41
C LEU A 38 8.27 -18.34 17.83
N LEU A 39 7.79 -19.42 17.23
CA LEU A 39 6.43 -19.51 16.71
C LEU A 39 5.39 -19.28 17.81
N ASN A 40 5.59 -19.92 18.98
CA ASN A 40 4.71 -19.75 20.13
C ASN A 40 4.75 -18.32 20.67
N ALA A 41 5.92 -17.69 20.72
CA ALA A 41 6.07 -16.31 21.17
C ALA A 41 5.35 -15.33 20.24
N ILE A 42 5.51 -15.49 18.92
CA ILE A 42 4.80 -14.71 17.90
C ILE A 42 3.28 -14.91 18.06
N PHE A 43 2.82 -16.17 18.12
CA PHE A 43 1.40 -16.46 18.22
C PHE A 43 0.76 -15.92 19.50
N ASN A 44 1.35 -16.20 20.67
CA ASN A 44 0.86 -15.70 21.95
C ASN A 44 0.92 -14.17 22.02
N GLY A 45 1.99 -13.55 21.49
CA GLY A 45 2.13 -12.10 21.38
C GLY A 45 0.98 -11.47 20.59
N ALA A 46 0.60 -12.08 19.46
CA ALA A 46 -0.54 -11.62 18.67
C ALA A 46 -1.88 -11.77 19.43
N ILE A 47 -2.06 -12.85 20.20
CA ILE A 47 -3.28 -13.07 20.98
C ILE A 47 -3.46 -12.01 22.08
N VAL A 48 -2.39 -11.69 22.82
CA VAL A 48 -2.43 -10.70 23.91
C VAL A 48 -2.38 -9.26 23.42
N ALA A 49 -2.32 -9.04 22.11
CA ALA A 49 -2.32 -7.71 21.52
C ALA A 49 -3.54 -6.89 21.97
N PRO A 50 -3.38 -5.57 22.19
CA PRO A 50 -4.49 -4.69 22.53
C PRO A 50 -5.64 -4.79 21.51
N ALA A 51 -6.89 -4.62 21.99
CA ALA A 51 -8.07 -4.65 21.13
C ALA A 51 -8.00 -3.61 19.99
N THR A 52 -7.36 -2.45 20.26
CA THR A 52 -7.10 -1.40 19.26
C THR A 52 -6.24 -1.93 18.11
N VAL A 53 -5.16 -2.66 18.39
CA VAL A 53 -4.31 -3.29 17.36
C VAL A 53 -5.06 -4.37 16.59
N ARG A 54 -5.84 -5.21 17.26
CA ARG A 54 -6.60 -6.28 16.61
C ARG A 54 -7.66 -5.77 15.65
N ALA A 55 -8.27 -4.62 15.94
CA ALA A 55 -9.20 -3.94 15.05
C ALA A 55 -8.54 -3.25 13.86
N THR A 56 -7.22 -2.98 13.90
CA THR A 56 -6.53 -2.37 12.77
C THR A 56 -6.25 -3.36 11.63
N PRO A 57 -6.12 -2.86 10.38
CA PRO A 57 -5.74 -3.68 9.21
C PRO A 57 -4.29 -4.17 9.24
N ARG A 58 -3.54 -3.92 10.32
CA ARG A 58 -2.17 -4.38 10.51
C ARG A 58 -2.04 -5.18 11.80
N ASP A 59 -1.07 -6.08 11.84
CA ASP A 59 -0.69 -6.78 13.07
C ASP A 59 0.35 -5.98 13.89
N LEU A 60 0.86 -6.60 14.96
CA LEU A 60 1.87 -6.00 15.84
C LEU A 60 3.19 -5.68 15.12
N TRP A 61 3.51 -6.39 14.04
CA TRP A 61 4.74 -6.23 13.26
C TRP A 61 4.55 -5.32 12.03
N GLY A 62 3.35 -4.76 11.85
CA GLY A 62 3.02 -3.89 10.72
C GLY A 62 2.63 -4.64 9.44
N ASN A 63 2.48 -5.97 9.51
CA ASN A 63 2.07 -6.79 8.39
C ASN A 63 0.58 -6.63 8.11
N VAL A 64 0.17 -6.78 6.85
CA VAL A 64 -1.21 -6.51 6.42
C VAL A 64 -2.12 -7.68 6.77
N LYS A 65 -3.18 -7.43 7.53
CA LYS A 65 -4.22 -8.43 7.81
C LYS A 65 -5.17 -8.54 6.65
N ILE A 66 -5.51 -9.79 6.30
CA ILE A 66 -6.41 -10.08 5.20
C ILE A 66 -7.87 -10.03 5.68
N PRO A 67 -8.73 -9.22 5.04
CA PRO A 67 -10.15 -9.19 5.35
C PRO A 67 -10.82 -10.51 4.98
N ARG A 68 -11.70 -11.01 5.86
CA ARG A 68 -12.50 -12.22 5.65
C ARG A 68 -13.67 -11.90 4.72
N ILE A 69 -13.64 -12.41 3.50
CA ILE A 69 -14.64 -12.08 2.47
C ILE A 69 -16.06 -12.44 2.89
N GLU A 70 -16.24 -13.54 3.64
CA GLU A 70 -17.55 -14.00 4.11
C GLU A 70 -18.20 -13.01 5.08
N HIS A 71 -17.42 -12.13 5.72
CA HIS A 71 -17.99 -11.05 6.54
C HIS A 71 -18.73 -10.04 5.66
N TYR A 72 -18.10 -9.60 4.57
CA TYR A 72 -18.64 -8.57 3.67
C TYR A 72 -19.77 -9.11 2.80
N GLU A 73 -19.71 -10.38 2.40
CA GLU A 73 -20.80 -11.04 1.67
C GLU A 73 -22.10 -11.12 2.50
N ARG A 74 -21.99 -11.19 3.84
CA ARG A 74 -23.16 -11.24 4.74
C ARG A 74 -23.79 -9.86 5.01
N LEU A 75 -23.05 -8.76 4.87
CA LEU A 75 -23.50 -7.41 5.26
C LEU A 75 -24.48 -6.75 4.24
N ASN A 76 -25.15 -7.55 3.41
CA ASN A 76 -26.01 -7.16 2.29
C ASN A 76 -25.28 -6.47 1.12
N THR A 77 -25.64 -6.89 -0.09
CA THR A 77 -24.98 -6.73 -1.39
C THR A 77 -24.85 -5.30 -1.95
N THR A 78 -25.22 -4.26 -1.21
CA THR A 78 -25.19 -2.86 -1.68
C THR A 78 -23.80 -2.22 -1.71
N ASN A 79 -22.82 -2.81 -1.02
CA ASN A 79 -21.44 -2.30 -0.97
C ASN A 79 -20.49 -3.02 -1.96
N LYS A 80 -21.04 -3.83 -2.87
CA LYS A 80 -20.30 -4.54 -3.90
C LYS A 80 -20.25 -3.68 -5.17
N ASP A 81 -19.04 -3.36 -5.62
CA ASP A 81 -18.83 -2.66 -6.89
C ASP A 81 -19.08 -3.59 -8.10
N LYS A 82 -19.18 -3.02 -9.31
CA LYS A 82 -19.39 -3.72 -10.58
C LYS A 82 -18.39 -4.86 -10.81
N ASP A 83 -17.15 -4.67 -10.38
CA ASP A 83 -16.06 -5.66 -10.49
C ASP A 83 -16.01 -6.68 -9.34
N GLY A 84 -17.00 -6.63 -8.45
CA GLY A 84 -17.21 -7.56 -7.36
C GLY A 84 -16.43 -7.28 -6.07
N TRP A 85 -15.86 -6.09 -5.95
CA TRP A 85 -15.09 -5.66 -4.78
C TRP A 85 -15.97 -5.11 -3.67
N PHE A 86 -15.65 -5.49 -2.43
CA PHE A 86 -16.21 -4.93 -1.20
C PHE A 86 -15.21 -3.95 -0.57
N SER A 87 -15.68 -2.82 -0.04
CA SER A 87 -14.81 -1.88 0.70
C SER A 87 -14.60 -2.34 2.14
N THR A 88 -13.37 -2.17 2.66
CA THR A 88 -12.96 -2.65 3.98
C THR A 88 -12.62 -1.52 4.95
N LYS A 89 -13.06 -0.28 4.65
CA LYS A 89 -12.71 0.94 5.41
C LYS A 89 -13.21 0.94 6.86
N ASP A 90 -14.20 0.11 7.19
CA ASP A 90 -14.83 0.02 8.52
C ASP A 90 -14.44 -1.26 9.29
N GLY A 91 -13.24 -1.80 9.04
CA GLY A 91 -12.80 -3.07 9.59
C GLY A 91 -12.90 -3.15 11.12
N VAL A 92 -13.68 -4.11 11.62
CA VAL A 92 -13.71 -4.50 13.04
C VAL A 92 -12.79 -5.70 13.27
N ALA A 93 -12.37 -5.98 14.49
CA ALA A 93 -11.45 -7.09 14.80
C ALA A 93 -11.92 -8.46 14.24
N ASN A 94 -13.24 -8.70 14.17
CA ASN A 94 -13.84 -9.93 13.64
C ASN A 94 -13.93 -10.00 12.10
N SER A 95 -13.53 -8.93 11.40
CA SER A 95 -13.58 -8.83 9.95
C SER A 95 -12.32 -9.37 9.26
N TYR A 96 -11.28 -9.74 10.01
CA TYR A 96 -10.02 -10.28 9.47
C TYR A 96 -9.95 -11.80 9.60
N THR A 97 -9.26 -12.45 8.66
CA THR A 97 -9.09 -13.91 8.61
C THR A 97 -8.13 -14.43 9.67
N SER A 98 -7.23 -13.58 10.16
CA SER A 98 -6.11 -13.87 11.04
C SER A 98 -5.74 -12.61 11.85
N ILE A 99 -5.21 -12.78 13.06
CA ILE A 99 -4.61 -11.70 13.86
C ILE A 99 -3.13 -11.43 13.50
N ILE A 100 -2.47 -12.35 12.81
CA ILE A 100 -1.13 -12.19 12.21
C ILE A 100 -1.30 -11.89 10.72
N GLY A 101 -0.63 -10.84 10.25
CA GLY A 101 -0.72 -10.35 8.88
C GLY A 101 0.32 -10.96 7.96
N ILE A 102 0.25 -10.56 6.69
CA ILE A 102 1.15 -10.95 5.62
C ILE A 102 2.19 -9.84 5.40
N PRO A 103 3.50 -10.15 5.48
CA PRO A 103 4.54 -9.17 5.18
C PRO A 103 4.57 -8.87 3.68
N ILE A 104 4.83 -7.59 3.36
CA ILE A 104 4.92 -7.07 2.00
C ILE A 104 6.21 -6.25 1.87
N GLU A 105 6.95 -6.51 0.80
CA GLU A 105 8.18 -5.80 0.41
C GLU A 105 7.84 -4.75 -0.64
N LEU A 106 8.25 -3.50 -0.37
CA LEU A 106 7.92 -2.33 -1.20
C LEU A 106 9.06 -1.87 -2.11
N GLY A 107 10.21 -2.52 -2.09
CA GLY A 107 11.40 -2.15 -2.84
C GLY A 107 12.38 -1.26 -2.06
N VAL A 108 13.59 -1.15 -2.61
CA VAL A 108 14.59 -0.16 -2.19
C VAL A 108 14.04 1.26 -2.38
N ASN A 109 14.32 2.16 -1.43
CA ASN A 109 13.90 3.57 -1.45
C ASN A 109 12.39 3.81 -1.42
N ALA A 110 11.60 2.90 -0.85
CA ALA A 110 10.15 3.07 -0.66
C ALA A 110 9.78 4.35 0.12
N SER A 111 10.70 4.93 0.89
CA SER A 111 10.51 6.21 1.59
C SER A 111 10.37 7.43 0.67
N GLY A 112 10.89 7.37 -0.56
CA GLY A 112 10.77 8.45 -1.56
C GLY A 112 9.46 8.46 -2.33
N TYR A 113 8.60 7.47 -2.10
CA TYR A 113 7.33 7.28 -2.79
C TYR A 113 6.15 7.35 -1.81
N ILE A 114 4.99 7.69 -2.34
CA ILE A 114 3.71 7.70 -1.66
C ILE A 114 2.71 6.80 -2.41
N ASN A 115 1.67 6.35 -1.72
CA ASN A 115 0.55 5.61 -2.32
C ASN A 115 0.98 4.42 -3.20
N HIS A 116 1.58 3.42 -2.58
CA HIS A 116 1.82 2.12 -3.21
C HIS A 116 0.49 1.37 -3.27
N THR A 117 0.11 0.86 -4.44
CA THR A 117 -1.16 0.15 -4.64
C THR A 117 -0.88 -1.17 -5.36
N MET A 118 -1.38 -2.26 -4.80
CA MET A 118 -1.21 -3.62 -5.32
C MET A 118 -2.40 -4.51 -4.96
N SER A 119 -2.59 -5.60 -5.69
CA SER A 119 -3.60 -6.62 -5.37
C SER A 119 -2.93 -7.93 -5.02
N ILE A 120 -3.17 -8.45 -3.82
CA ILE A 120 -2.56 -9.70 -3.34
C ILE A 120 -3.59 -10.81 -3.24
N HIS A 121 -3.16 -12.05 -3.46
CA HIS A 121 -3.99 -13.24 -3.40
C HIS A 121 -3.61 -14.09 -2.19
N THR A 122 -4.59 -14.52 -1.39
CA THR A 122 -4.34 -15.25 -0.15
C THR A 122 -5.33 -16.39 0.06
N PRO A 123 -4.85 -17.62 0.34
CA PRO A 123 -5.67 -18.72 0.81
C PRO A 123 -5.77 -18.70 2.35
N TYR A 124 -6.90 -19.10 2.91
CA TYR A 124 -7.08 -19.25 4.35
C TYR A 124 -8.14 -20.30 4.68
N LEU A 125 -8.13 -20.79 5.92
CA LEU A 125 -9.17 -21.68 6.44
C LEU A 125 -10.42 -20.88 6.78
N TYR A 126 -11.53 -21.32 6.23
CA TYR A 126 -12.87 -20.98 6.70
C TYR A 126 -13.35 -22.08 7.64
N VAL A 127 -13.74 -21.68 8.85
CA VAL A 127 -14.13 -22.59 9.93
C VAL A 127 -15.57 -22.32 10.31
N ASN A 128 -16.38 -23.37 10.40
CA ASN A 128 -17.79 -23.31 10.81
C ASN A 128 -18.05 -24.35 11.90
N CYS A 129 -18.31 -23.89 13.12
CA CYS A 129 -18.41 -24.70 14.32
C CYS A 129 -19.85 -24.80 14.84
N LYS A 130 -20.16 -25.96 15.41
CA LYS A 130 -21.36 -26.24 16.19
C LYS A 130 -21.01 -26.49 17.65
N LEU A 131 -21.77 -25.86 18.54
CA LEU A 131 -21.54 -25.94 19.99
C LEU A 131 -22.37 -27.09 20.56
N ASN A 132 -21.69 -28.11 21.09
CA ASN A 132 -22.34 -29.20 21.81
C ASN A 132 -21.98 -29.08 23.29
N ALA A 133 -23.00 -28.78 24.10
CA ALA A 133 -22.89 -28.64 25.56
C ALA A 133 -23.51 -29.86 26.24
N THR A 134 -22.80 -30.99 26.33
CA THR A 134 -23.27 -32.09 27.20
C THR A 134 -22.16 -33.08 27.61
N SER A 135 -22.27 -33.42 28.91
CA SER A 135 -21.66 -34.46 29.76
C SER A 135 -20.14 -34.44 29.90
N GLY A 136 -19.69 -34.59 31.15
CA GLY A 136 -18.33 -34.31 31.61
C GLY A 136 -17.20 -34.98 30.83
N TYR A 137 -16.02 -34.41 30.98
CA TYR A 137 -14.73 -34.80 30.39
C TYR A 137 -14.54 -36.31 30.12
N GLN A 138 -14.91 -37.18 31.07
CA GLN A 138 -14.81 -38.63 30.91
C GLN A 138 -15.70 -39.17 29.79
N SER A 139 -16.92 -38.66 29.59
CA SER A 139 -17.80 -39.06 28.48
C SER A 139 -17.32 -38.57 27.10
N GLN A 140 -16.53 -37.48 27.08
CA GLN A 140 -15.99 -36.89 25.85
C GLN A 140 -14.76 -37.65 25.31
N ILE A 141 -13.99 -38.25 26.23
CA ILE A 141 -12.81 -39.08 25.95
C ILE A 141 -13.17 -40.57 25.87
N GLN A 142 -13.96 -41.10 26.81
CA GLN A 142 -14.47 -42.49 26.77
C GLN A 142 -15.60 -42.70 25.74
N GLY A 143 -16.17 -41.62 25.19
CA GLY A 143 -17.12 -41.66 24.06
C GLY A 143 -16.51 -42.14 22.73
N ARG A 144 -15.19 -42.38 22.68
CA ARG A 144 -14.56 -43.22 21.67
C ARG A 144 -14.68 -44.68 22.11
N PRO A 145 -15.86 -45.28 21.86
CA PRO A 145 -16.00 -46.07 20.64
C PRO A 145 -17.32 -45.87 19.87
N LYS A 146 -18.18 -44.88 20.19
CA LYS A 146 -19.55 -44.83 19.65
C LYS A 146 -19.89 -43.70 18.68
N ASP A 147 -19.15 -42.59 18.63
CA ASP A 147 -19.41 -41.53 17.63
C ASP A 147 -19.03 -42.00 16.21
N PRO A 148 -20.01 -42.24 15.31
CA PRO A 148 -19.75 -42.76 13.96
C PRO A 148 -18.81 -41.88 13.14
N LEU A 149 -18.72 -40.58 13.44
CA LEU A 149 -17.94 -39.61 12.67
C LEU A 149 -16.42 -39.77 12.82
N PHE A 150 -15.95 -40.42 13.88
CA PHE A 150 -14.53 -40.53 14.24
C PHE A 150 -14.04 -41.97 14.46
N LYS A 151 -14.87 -42.99 14.16
CA LYS A 151 -14.55 -44.41 14.39
C LYS A 151 -13.31 -44.93 13.64
N ASN A 152 -12.99 -44.35 12.47
CA ASN A 152 -11.89 -44.84 11.62
C ASN A 152 -10.77 -43.80 11.55
N GLY A 153 -9.74 -44.00 12.40
CA GLY A 153 -8.51 -43.22 12.37
C GLY A 153 -8.69 -41.81 12.92
N THR A 154 -8.75 -41.65 14.23
CA THR A 154 -8.64 -40.31 14.81
C THR A 154 -7.17 -40.00 15.10
N ARG A 155 -6.63 -38.85 14.67
CA ARG A 155 -5.45 -38.28 15.33
C ARG A 155 -5.93 -37.33 16.43
N ALA A 156 -5.43 -37.57 17.63
CA ALA A 156 -5.78 -36.81 18.81
C ALA A 156 -4.53 -36.06 19.25
N TYR A 157 -4.65 -34.75 19.39
CA TYR A 157 -3.56 -33.87 19.77
C TYR A 157 -3.85 -33.25 21.12
N ASN A 158 -2.83 -33.17 21.97
CA ASN A 158 -2.94 -32.72 23.35
C ASN A 158 -1.96 -31.59 23.66
N SER A 159 -2.19 -30.94 24.80
CA SER A 159 -1.40 -29.80 25.30
C SER A 159 -0.23 -30.20 26.21
N THR A 160 0.21 -31.47 26.23
CA THR A 160 1.34 -31.95 27.07
C THR A 160 2.51 -32.47 26.22
N GLN A 161 3.72 -32.40 26.78
CA GLN A 161 5.03 -32.25 26.10
C GLN A 161 5.49 -33.32 25.08
N GLU A 162 4.73 -34.36 24.77
CA GLU A 162 5.11 -35.33 23.73
C GLU A 162 3.98 -35.56 22.72
N THR A 163 4.15 -35.01 21.52
CA THR A 163 3.29 -35.31 20.35
C THR A 163 3.57 -36.72 19.86
N LYS A 164 3.07 -37.74 20.57
CA LYS A 164 2.99 -39.10 20.03
C LYS A 164 1.63 -39.27 19.32
N PRO A 165 1.57 -39.73 18.06
CA PRO A 165 0.30 -40.15 17.47
C PRO A 165 -0.27 -41.29 18.33
N ILE A 166 -1.41 -41.01 18.97
CA ILE A 166 -1.97 -41.88 20.00
C ILE A 166 -2.62 -43.11 19.34
N ASP A 167 -2.13 -44.29 19.72
CA ASP A 167 -2.73 -45.58 19.41
C ASP A 167 -4.19 -45.61 19.93
N PRO A 168 -5.18 -46.10 19.16
CA PRO A 168 -6.59 -46.19 19.58
C PRO A 168 -6.83 -46.75 21.00
N ASP A 169 -5.94 -47.59 21.54
CA ASP A 169 -6.09 -48.18 22.87
C ASP A 169 -5.56 -47.30 24.03
N PHE A 170 -4.92 -46.15 23.75
CA PHE A 170 -4.25 -45.29 24.75
C PHE A 170 -5.10 -44.10 25.26
N ALA A 171 -6.38 -44.33 25.55
CA ALA A 171 -7.31 -43.31 26.05
C ALA A 171 -6.97 -42.72 27.44
N GLN A 172 -5.98 -43.29 28.16
CA GLN A 172 -5.57 -42.82 29.50
C GLN A 172 -4.65 -41.60 29.51
N GLN A 173 -4.02 -41.20 28.38
CA GLN A 173 -3.06 -40.08 28.35
C GLN A 173 -3.67 -38.68 28.23
N PHE A 174 -4.99 -38.57 28.02
CA PHE A 174 -5.68 -37.27 28.04
C PHE A 174 -6.03 -36.81 29.45
N VAL A 175 -5.88 -37.63 30.48
CA VAL A 175 -6.06 -37.17 31.86
C VAL A 175 -4.94 -36.15 32.15
N GLY A 176 -5.31 -34.87 32.25
CA GLY A 176 -4.39 -33.76 32.58
C GLY A 176 -4.19 -32.66 31.54
N THR A 177 -4.84 -32.73 30.38
CA THR A 177 -4.67 -31.71 29.31
C THR A 177 -5.76 -30.64 29.33
N ALA A 178 -5.41 -29.39 29.05
CA ALA A 178 -6.33 -28.25 29.07
C ALA A 178 -7.27 -28.20 27.85
N ALA A 179 -6.80 -28.66 26.68
CA ALA A 179 -7.62 -28.74 25.47
C ALA A 179 -7.14 -29.85 24.51
N GLY A 180 -8.04 -30.35 23.66
CA GLY A 180 -7.76 -31.40 22.67
C GLY A 180 -8.40 -31.14 21.31
N ILE A 181 -7.70 -31.54 20.24
CA ILE A 181 -8.19 -31.50 18.85
C ILE A 181 -8.23 -32.91 18.28
N PHE A 182 -9.35 -33.21 17.61
CA PHE A 182 -9.60 -34.49 16.97
C PHE A 182 -9.91 -34.30 15.49
N THR A 183 -9.21 -35.05 14.63
CA THR A 183 -9.37 -34.98 13.17
C THR A 183 -9.56 -36.35 12.54
N GLN A 184 -10.21 -36.38 11.38
CA GLN A 184 -10.30 -37.58 10.54
C GLN A 184 -8.95 -37.88 9.88
N LYS A 185 -8.41 -39.10 10.04
CA LYS A 185 -7.09 -39.53 9.52
C LYS A 185 -7.09 -39.80 8.01
N SER A 186 -8.20 -40.29 7.44
CA SER A 186 -8.24 -40.80 6.07
C SER A 186 -8.82 -39.77 5.11
N ARG A 187 -7.95 -38.86 4.64
CA ARG A 187 -8.29 -37.85 3.62
C ARG A 187 -7.28 -37.78 2.48
N THR A 188 -6.09 -38.35 2.66
CA THR A 188 -5.01 -38.36 1.66
C THR A 188 -5.31 -39.28 0.47
N ASP A 189 -6.13 -40.30 0.68
CA ASP A 189 -6.39 -41.37 -0.31
C ASP A 189 -7.80 -41.23 -0.95
N VAL A 190 -8.43 -40.06 -0.80
CA VAL A 190 -9.77 -39.75 -1.33
C VAL A 190 -9.62 -38.85 -2.55
N ASP A 191 -10.35 -39.15 -3.64
CA ASP A 191 -10.37 -38.29 -4.82
C ASP A 191 -10.83 -36.86 -4.44
N LEU A 192 -10.18 -35.83 -4.98
CA LEU A 192 -10.51 -34.43 -4.77
C LEU A 192 -11.98 -34.11 -5.02
N ARG A 193 -12.63 -34.82 -5.95
CA ARG A 193 -14.06 -34.61 -6.27
C ARG A 193 -15.00 -35.11 -5.18
N ASP A 194 -14.62 -36.17 -4.49
CA ASP A 194 -15.42 -36.82 -3.46
C ASP A 194 -15.03 -36.38 -2.04
N LEU A 195 -13.99 -35.55 -1.93
CA LEU A 195 -13.48 -35.03 -0.68
C LEU A 195 -14.55 -34.17 0.02
N LYS A 196 -14.94 -34.57 1.23
CA LYS A 196 -15.85 -33.81 2.10
C LYS A 196 -15.07 -32.78 2.92
N PRO A 197 -15.69 -31.75 3.51
CA PRO A 197 -14.99 -30.83 4.43
C PRO A 197 -14.28 -31.55 5.58
N LEU A 198 -13.11 -31.04 6.02
CA LEU A 198 -12.41 -31.60 7.16
C LEU A 198 -13.23 -31.36 8.43
N THR A 199 -13.54 -32.43 9.16
CA THR A 199 -14.19 -32.32 10.46
C THR A 199 -13.14 -32.28 11.57
N LEU A 200 -13.14 -31.18 12.32
CA LEU A 200 -12.27 -30.92 13.47
C LEU A 200 -13.14 -30.77 14.72
N ARG A 201 -12.82 -31.48 15.79
CA ARG A 201 -13.47 -31.30 17.09
C ARG A 201 -12.50 -30.68 18.09
N TYR A 202 -12.84 -29.51 18.61
CA TYR A 202 -12.13 -28.84 19.71
C TYR A 202 -12.86 -29.12 21.02
N ALA A 203 -12.14 -29.56 22.04
CA ALA A 203 -12.68 -29.79 23.38
C ALA A 203 -11.82 -29.02 24.39
N ALA A 204 -12.45 -28.15 25.18
CA ALA A 204 -11.82 -27.49 26.32
C ALA A 204 -12.12 -28.30 27.60
N ASN A 205 -11.11 -28.47 28.44
CA ASN A 205 -11.21 -29.15 29.72
C ASN A 205 -11.09 -28.17 30.87
N THR A 206 -12.16 -28.03 31.64
CA THR A 206 -12.16 -27.22 32.85
C THR A 206 -12.58 -28.10 34.03
N ARG A 207 -11.97 -27.93 35.21
CA ARG A 207 -12.25 -28.73 36.43
C ARG A 207 -13.75 -28.76 36.86
N LYS A 208 -14.64 -28.00 36.23
CA LYS A 208 -16.06 -27.91 36.54
C LYS A 208 -16.88 -28.41 35.36
N GLU A 209 -17.50 -29.58 35.49
CA GLU A 209 -18.26 -30.28 34.44
C GLU A 209 -19.31 -29.39 33.74
N ASP A 210 -19.90 -28.41 34.46
CA ASP A 210 -20.87 -27.46 33.89
C ASP A 210 -20.27 -26.51 32.83
N ARG A 211 -18.94 -26.43 32.74
CA ARG A 211 -18.21 -25.46 31.92
C ARG A 211 -17.54 -26.08 30.70
N ASP A 212 -17.43 -27.40 30.65
CA ASP A 212 -16.91 -28.10 29.48
C ASP A 212 -17.78 -27.85 28.26
N PHE A 213 -17.16 -27.69 27.10
CA PHE A 213 -17.86 -27.60 25.84
C PHE A 213 -17.04 -28.22 24.73
N THR A 214 -17.74 -28.68 23.70
CA THR A 214 -17.11 -29.18 22.48
C THR A 214 -17.58 -28.36 21.30
N LEU A 215 -16.65 -28.02 20.42
CA LEU A 215 -16.94 -27.42 19.13
C LEU A 215 -16.67 -28.47 18.06
N THR A 216 -17.71 -28.82 17.31
CA THR A 216 -17.56 -29.66 16.11
C THR A 216 -17.56 -28.74 14.89
N CYS A 217 -16.42 -28.64 14.24
CA CYS A 217 -16.16 -27.68 13.18
C CYS A 217 -15.94 -28.35 11.83
N GLN A 218 -16.54 -27.79 10.79
CA GLN A 218 -16.19 -28.08 9.41
C GLN A 218 -15.18 -27.03 8.94
N VAL A 219 -14.08 -27.50 8.34
CA VAL A 219 -12.99 -26.66 7.85
C VAL A 219 -12.90 -26.81 6.33
N THR A 220 -12.94 -25.67 5.64
CA THR A 220 -12.83 -25.56 4.17
C THR A 220 -11.83 -24.46 3.81
N GLY A 221 -11.28 -24.50 2.60
CA GLY A 221 -10.43 -23.47 2.03
C GLY A 221 -11.25 -22.31 1.44
N SER A 222 -10.76 -21.09 1.64
CA SER A 222 -11.30 -19.87 1.04
C SER A 222 -10.14 -19.06 0.45
N TYR A 223 -10.39 -18.38 -0.66
CA TYR A 223 -9.40 -17.62 -1.40
C TYR A 223 -9.88 -16.19 -1.62
N ALA A 224 -9.08 -15.21 -1.19
CA ALA A 224 -9.38 -13.80 -1.36
C ALA A 224 -8.33 -13.10 -2.21
N GLU A 225 -8.79 -12.15 -3.00
CA GLU A 225 -7.98 -11.12 -3.63
C GLU A 225 -8.22 -9.81 -2.85
N THR A 226 -7.13 -9.18 -2.42
CA THR A 226 -7.17 -8.01 -1.53
C THR A 226 -6.37 -6.87 -2.14
N GLU A 227 -7.01 -5.73 -2.31
CA GLU A 227 -6.33 -4.49 -2.71
C GLU A 227 -5.69 -3.85 -1.48
N VAL A 228 -4.37 -3.72 -1.52
CA VAL A 228 -3.56 -3.12 -0.47
C VAL A 228 -3.04 -1.77 -0.94
N ILE A 229 -3.26 -0.75 -0.12
CA ILE A 229 -2.72 0.59 -0.31
C ILE A 229 -1.77 0.91 0.84
N CYS A 230 -0.55 1.33 0.51
CA CYS A 230 0.45 1.82 1.46
C CYS A 230 0.74 3.30 1.19
N PRO A 231 0.06 4.23 1.89
CA PRO A 231 0.34 5.66 1.77
C PRO A 231 1.81 6.00 2.05
N ARG A 232 2.38 5.31 3.06
CA ARG A 232 3.81 5.24 3.40
C ARG A 232 4.22 3.80 3.59
N SER A 233 5.52 3.54 3.59
CA SER A 233 6.08 2.17 3.71
C SER A 233 5.61 1.39 4.93
N SER A 234 5.30 2.06 6.06
CA SER A 234 4.84 1.44 7.30
C SER A 234 3.32 1.45 7.51
N THR A 235 2.55 1.96 6.54
CA THR A 235 1.11 2.24 6.72
C THR A 235 0.21 1.45 5.77
N CYS A 236 0.69 0.33 5.25
CA CYS A 236 -0.08 -0.56 4.40
C CYS A 236 -1.40 -0.99 5.04
N ALA A 237 -2.48 -1.00 4.28
CA ALA A 237 -3.79 -1.45 4.72
C ALA A 237 -4.56 -2.08 3.57
N ALA A 238 -5.30 -3.14 3.87
CA ALA A 238 -6.31 -3.67 2.97
C ALA A 238 -7.46 -2.65 2.86
N THR A 239 -7.81 -2.28 1.62
CA THR A 239 -8.83 -1.24 1.33
C THR A 239 -10.07 -1.82 0.66
N ARG A 240 -9.89 -2.91 -0.10
CA ARG A 240 -10.96 -3.64 -0.77
C ARG A 240 -10.65 -5.13 -0.79
N VAL A 241 -11.67 -5.97 -0.81
CA VAL A 241 -11.54 -7.42 -0.90
C VAL A 241 -12.58 -8.02 -1.85
N ARG A 242 -12.22 -9.09 -2.55
CA ARG A 242 -13.15 -9.94 -3.32
C ARG A 242 -12.70 -11.41 -3.29
N ARG A 243 -13.54 -12.32 -3.77
CA ARG A 243 -13.14 -13.72 -4.04
C ARG A 243 -12.04 -13.73 -5.11
N SER A 244 -10.99 -14.53 -4.89
CA SER A 244 -9.90 -14.66 -5.87
C SER A 244 -10.42 -15.23 -7.20
N LYS A 245 -9.85 -14.75 -8.32
CA LYS A 245 -10.13 -15.25 -9.67
C LYS A 245 -9.07 -16.24 -10.19
N LEU A 246 -8.00 -16.46 -9.43
CA LEU A 246 -6.96 -17.43 -9.78
C LEU A 246 -7.50 -18.87 -9.74
N SER A 247 -6.87 -19.75 -10.51
CA SER A 247 -7.12 -21.20 -10.45
C SER A 247 -6.90 -21.70 -9.03
N GLN A 248 -7.89 -22.40 -8.50
CA GLN A 248 -7.94 -22.84 -7.10
C GLN A 248 -8.39 -24.30 -6.99
N LEU A 249 -7.95 -24.97 -5.92
CA LEU A 249 -8.43 -26.29 -5.57
C LEU A 249 -9.86 -26.21 -4.99
N PRO A 250 -10.62 -27.32 -5.00
CA PRO A 250 -11.96 -27.35 -4.40
C PRO A 250 -11.91 -26.90 -2.93
N ALA A 251 -12.94 -26.19 -2.46
CA ALA A 251 -12.98 -25.66 -1.09
C ALA A 251 -12.87 -26.74 0.00
N ASN A 252 -13.23 -28.00 -0.29
CA ASN A 252 -13.11 -29.09 0.67
C ASN A 252 -11.66 -29.57 0.85
N TRP A 253 -10.78 -29.22 -0.09
CA TRP A 253 -9.34 -29.41 0.05
C TRP A 253 -8.73 -28.15 0.67
N THR A 254 -7.96 -28.32 1.73
CA THR A 254 -7.33 -27.24 2.46
C THR A 254 -5.82 -27.45 2.49
N PHE A 255 -5.06 -26.43 2.89
CA PHE A 255 -3.64 -26.62 3.09
C PHE A 255 -3.31 -27.65 4.17
N LEU A 256 -4.25 -28.03 5.05
CA LEU A 256 -4.05 -29.13 6.01
C LEU A 256 -3.93 -30.49 5.32
N ASP A 257 -4.50 -30.61 4.12
CA ASP A 257 -4.46 -31.82 3.29
C ASP A 257 -3.21 -31.85 2.38
N ALA A 258 -2.42 -30.76 2.32
CA ALA A 258 -1.24 -30.67 1.48
C ALA A 258 -0.08 -31.58 1.93
N HIS A 259 0.00 -31.87 3.23
CA HIS A 259 1.01 -32.76 3.80
C HIS A 259 0.48 -33.42 5.07
N GLN A 260 0.78 -34.70 5.29
CA GLN A 260 0.29 -35.44 6.46
C GLN A 260 0.74 -34.81 7.80
N GLU A 261 1.91 -34.17 7.83
CA GLU A 261 2.44 -33.50 9.03
C GLU A 261 1.74 -32.17 9.35
N ASN A 262 0.98 -31.59 8.41
CA ASN A 262 0.23 -30.36 8.68
C ASN A 262 -0.85 -30.58 9.73
N LEU A 263 -1.40 -31.79 9.84
CA LEU A 263 -2.29 -32.14 10.94
C LEU A 263 -1.52 -32.17 12.28
N GLY A 264 -0.24 -32.56 12.26
CA GLY A 264 0.67 -32.48 13.41
C GLY A 264 0.81 -31.07 13.98
N LEU A 265 0.74 -30.03 13.14
CA LEU A 265 0.76 -28.63 13.56
C LEU A 265 -0.42 -28.26 14.47
N LEU A 266 -1.55 -28.97 14.40
CA LEU A 266 -2.68 -28.74 15.31
C LEU A 266 -2.32 -29.10 16.76
N GLY A 267 -1.43 -30.07 16.98
CA GLY A 267 -0.87 -30.34 18.29
C GLY A 267 0.11 -29.27 18.76
N ASN A 268 0.95 -28.75 17.85
CA ASN A 268 1.81 -27.62 18.19
C ASN A 268 1.00 -26.34 18.49
N PHE A 269 -0.09 -26.12 17.77
CA PHE A 269 -1.06 -25.05 18.03
C PHE A 269 -1.63 -25.14 19.45
N LEU A 270 -2.13 -26.31 19.88
CA LEU A 270 -2.63 -26.48 21.26
C LEU A 270 -1.53 -26.29 22.30
N ASN A 271 -0.33 -26.81 22.04
CA ASN A 271 0.83 -26.67 22.91
C ASN A 271 1.38 -25.24 22.98
N SER A 272 1.01 -24.37 22.05
CA SER A 272 1.56 -23.01 21.99
C SER A 272 1.18 -22.16 23.19
N SER A 273 0.04 -22.46 23.81
CA SER A 273 -0.48 -21.80 25.00
C SER A 273 -0.72 -22.79 26.13
N ALA A 274 0.18 -23.76 26.35
CA ALA A 274 0.00 -24.75 27.42
C ALA A 274 -0.26 -24.07 28.79
N SER A 275 -1.23 -24.59 29.53
CA SER A 275 -1.59 -24.18 30.89
C SER A 275 -1.41 -25.34 31.85
N GLU A 276 -1.49 -25.04 33.15
CA GLU A 276 -1.62 -26.09 34.16
C GLU A 276 -2.82 -26.99 33.89
N GLU A 277 -2.73 -28.23 34.36
CA GLU A 277 -3.80 -29.21 34.25
C GLU A 277 -5.15 -28.64 34.74
N ASN A 278 -6.19 -28.81 33.91
CA ASN A 278 -7.57 -28.36 34.17
C ASN A 278 -7.73 -26.83 34.36
N LYS A 279 -6.80 -26.03 33.84
CA LYS A 279 -6.87 -24.56 33.79
C LYS A 279 -7.06 -24.05 32.36
N VAL A 280 -7.89 -23.01 32.23
CA VAL A 280 -8.17 -22.31 30.96
C VAL A 280 -6.87 -21.79 30.36
N ASN A 281 -6.62 -22.09 29.09
CA ASN A 281 -5.45 -21.59 28.37
C ASN A 281 -5.75 -20.29 27.60
N LEU A 282 -4.74 -19.72 26.93
CA LEU A 282 -4.88 -18.46 26.20
C LEU A 282 -5.80 -18.61 24.95
N ILE A 283 -5.84 -19.80 24.34
CA ILE A 283 -6.72 -20.12 23.22
C ILE A 283 -8.18 -20.11 23.69
N ASP A 284 -8.52 -20.87 24.75
CA ASP A 284 -9.84 -20.90 25.37
C ASP A 284 -10.31 -19.48 25.72
N ARG A 285 -9.41 -18.70 26.32
CA ARG A 285 -9.70 -17.32 26.69
C ARG A 285 -10.03 -16.44 25.49
N TYR A 286 -9.28 -16.56 24.40
CA TYR A 286 -9.56 -15.82 23.17
C TYR A 286 -10.88 -16.26 22.53
N LEU A 287 -11.14 -17.57 22.51
CA LEU A 287 -12.37 -18.15 21.97
C LEU A 287 -13.60 -17.62 22.72
N SER A 288 -13.50 -17.41 24.03
CA SER A 288 -14.62 -16.96 24.86
C SER A 288 -14.74 -15.44 24.97
N ASP A 289 -13.64 -14.72 25.21
CA ASP A 289 -13.60 -13.26 25.13
C ASP A 289 -12.24 -12.76 24.60
N PRO A 290 -12.17 -12.31 23.33
CA PRO A 290 -10.94 -11.81 22.76
C PRO A 290 -10.50 -10.52 23.46
N SER A 291 -11.32 -9.80 24.23
CA SER A 291 -10.89 -8.57 24.92
C SER A 291 -9.78 -8.80 25.96
N MET A 292 -9.58 -10.04 26.41
CA MET A 292 -8.56 -10.43 27.40
C MET A 292 -8.62 -9.64 28.71
N LYS A 293 -9.77 -9.08 29.06
CA LYS A 293 -9.98 -8.38 30.33
C LYS A 293 -9.80 -9.36 31.49
N ILE A 294 -8.93 -9.01 32.44
CA ILE A 294 -8.75 -9.76 33.70
C ILE A 294 -9.63 -9.08 34.75
N ASN A 295 -10.43 -9.85 35.48
CA ASN A 295 -11.14 -9.31 36.63
C ASN A 295 -10.15 -9.27 37.83
N PRO A 296 -9.81 -8.09 38.38
CA PRO A 296 -8.85 -7.99 39.48
C PRO A 296 -9.34 -8.66 40.77
N SER A 297 -10.65 -8.82 40.93
CA SER A 297 -11.27 -9.42 42.13
C SER A 297 -11.33 -10.95 42.09
N ASN A 298 -11.13 -11.56 40.91
CA ASN A 298 -11.06 -13.00 40.74
C ASN A 298 -10.07 -13.33 39.62
N LEU A 299 -8.87 -13.75 40.00
CA LEU A 299 -7.81 -14.16 39.07
C LEU A 299 -8.17 -15.45 38.31
N ASP A 300 -9.20 -16.18 38.74
CA ASP A 300 -9.73 -17.34 38.01
C ASP A 300 -10.66 -16.81 36.90
N TYR A 301 -10.17 -16.83 35.65
CA TYR A 301 -10.96 -16.46 34.49
C TYR A 301 -12.16 -17.40 34.37
N VAL A 302 -13.36 -16.84 34.42
CA VAL A 302 -14.59 -17.60 34.17
C VAL A 302 -14.85 -17.56 32.68
N GLU A 303 -14.69 -18.71 32.03
CA GLU A 303 -15.05 -18.87 30.64
C GLU A 303 -16.55 -18.60 30.45
N LYS A 304 -16.87 -17.59 29.62
CA LYS A 304 -18.24 -17.27 29.26
C LYS A 304 -18.51 -17.79 27.85
N ARG A 305 -19.39 -18.79 27.74
CA ARG A 305 -19.82 -19.31 26.45
C ARG A 305 -20.37 -18.18 25.56
N THR A 306 -20.01 -18.23 24.28
CA THR A 306 -20.46 -17.29 23.26
C THR A 306 -21.26 -18.01 22.16
N SER A 307 -21.66 -17.30 21.12
CA SER A 307 -22.39 -17.87 19.98
C SER A 307 -21.51 -18.77 19.12
N GLU A 308 -22.13 -19.74 18.43
CA GLU A 308 -21.47 -20.59 17.43
C GLU A 308 -20.72 -19.77 16.37
N GLU A 309 -21.29 -18.65 15.92
CA GLU A 309 -20.66 -17.74 14.96
C GLU A 309 -19.38 -17.13 15.53
N ASN A 310 -19.41 -16.66 16.78
CA ASN A 310 -18.22 -16.10 17.42
C ASN A 310 -17.13 -17.16 17.59
N TYR A 311 -17.48 -18.37 18.01
CA TYR A 311 -16.52 -19.48 18.10
C TYR A 311 -15.92 -19.83 16.74
N SER A 312 -16.75 -19.89 15.69
CA SER A 312 -16.32 -20.17 14.31
C SER A 312 -15.30 -19.12 13.81
N ILE A 313 -15.60 -17.84 14.02
CA ILE A 313 -14.72 -16.73 13.62
C ILE A 313 -13.41 -16.79 14.41
N ARG A 314 -13.49 -16.90 15.75
CA ARG A 314 -12.31 -16.81 16.62
C ARG A 314 -11.39 -18.02 16.45
N LEU A 315 -11.94 -19.23 16.34
CA LEU A 315 -11.12 -20.42 16.07
C LEU A 315 -10.49 -20.36 14.69
N GLY A 316 -11.24 -19.90 13.67
CA GLY A 316 -10.69 -19.65 12.34
C GLY A 316 -9.54 -18.64 12.35
N GLN A 317 -9.69 -17.54 13.09
CA GLN A 317 -8.63 -16.54 13.27
C GLN A 317 -7.37 -17.14 13.91
N LEU A 318 -7.53 -17.88 15.00
CA LEU A 318 -6.39 -18.49 15.71
C LEU A 318 -5.68 -19.53 14.85
N LEU A 319 -6.42 -20.41 14.17
CA LEU A 319 -5.83 -21.39 13.27
C LEU A 319 -5.09 -20.69 12.12
N ASN A 320 -5.74 -19.77 11.40
CA ASN A 320 -5.09 -19.04 10.31
C ASN A 320 -3.86 -18.25 10.78
N SER A 321 -3.87 -17.69 11.98
CA SER A 321 -2.70 -17.00 12.54
C SER A 321 -1.55 -17.94 12.81
N TYR A 322 -1.81 -19.07 13.44
CA TYR A 322 -0.78 -20.07 13.72
C TYR A 322 -0.16 -20.60 12.41
N PHE A 323 -1.00 -20.91 11.41
CA PHE A 323 -0.53 -21.36 10.10
C PHE A 323 0.18 -20.26 9.31
N THR A 324 -0.24 -19.01 9.41
CA THR A 324 0.47 -17.88 8.77
C THR A 324 1.86 -17.75 9.36
N ALA A 325 2.00 -17.79 10.69
CA ALA A 325 3.31 -17.72 11.33
C ALA A 325 4.17 -18.96 11.03
N SER A 326 3.58 -20.16 10.95
CA SER A 326 4.33 -21.37 10.60
C SER A 326 4.82 -21.36 9.15
N ASN A 327 4.09 -20.75 8.22
CA ASN A 327 4.51 -20.70 6.80
C ASN A 327 5.54 -19.59 6.52
N GLY A 328 5.92 -18.77 7.50
CA GLY A 328 6.80 -17.63 7.26
C GLY A 328 7.49 -17.10 8.50
N LEU A 329 7.95 -18.01 9.37
CA LEU A 329 8.48 -17.71 10.70
C LEU A 329 9.43 -16.51 10.70
N TYR A 330 10.41 -16.50 9.80
CA TYR A 330 11.41 -15.43 9.70
C TYR A 330 10.88 -14.17 9.02
N ALA A 331 9.92 -14.29 8.10
CA ALA A 331 9.38 -13.16 7.36
C ALA A 331 8.38 -12.32 8.18
N ILE A 332 7.67 -12.94 9.15
CA ILE A 332 6.69 -12.22 9.98
C ILE A 332 7.35 -11.11 10.80
N THR A 333 8.50 -11.39 11.41
CA THR A 333 9.19 -10.42 12.29
C THR A 333 10.36 -9.73 11.59
N GLY A 334 11.07 -10.43 10.71
CA GLY A 334 12.22 -9.90 9.97
C GLY A 334 11.87 -9.18 8.68
N GLY A 335 10.61 -9.28 8.23
CA GLY A 335 10.19 -8.80 6.93
C GLY A 335 10.73 -9.65 5.78
N ILE A 336 10.39 -9.26 4.56
CA ILE A 336 10.91 -9.88 3.34
C ILE A 336 12.19 -9.16 2.95
N GLY A 337 13.27 -9.92 2.78
CA GLY A 337 14.58 -9.39 2.39
C GLY A 337 14.53 -8.53 1.12
N VAL A 338 15.15 -7.34 1.20
CA VAL A 338 15.31 -6.42 0.08
C VAL A 338 16.47 -6.90 -0.82
N ASN A 339 16.48 -6.55 -2.11
CA ASN A 339 17.54 -6.92 -3.08
C ASN A 339 17.69 -8.43 -3.34
N ASN A 340 16.58 -9.17 -3.37
CA ASN A 340 16.59 -10.61 -3.61
C ASN A 340 17.38 -11.41 -2.56
N SER A 341 17.51 -10.90 -1.32
CA SER A 341 18.08 -11.72 -0.25
C SER A 341 17.15 -12.89 0.06
N ASN A 342 17.75 -14.07 0.23
CA ASN A 342 17.04 -15.32 0.49
C ASN A 342 17.08 -15.68 1.98
N ASP A 343 17.28 -14.70 2.87
CA ASP A 343 17.46 -14.97 4.31
C ASP A 343 16.14 -15.36 4.97
N THR A 344 15.09 -14.60 4.71
CA THR A 344 13.75 -14.79 5.31
C THR A 344 12.75 -15.45 4.37
N VAL A 345 13.06 -15.48 3.07
CA VAL A 345 12.12 -15.92 2.02
C VAL A 345 12.77 -16.83 0.98
N TYR A 346 11.93 -17.63 0.35
CA TYR A 346 12.25 -18.37 -0.86
C TYR A 346 11.42 -17.81 -2.03
N ARG A 347 12.11 -17.38 -3.10
CA ARG A 347 11.51 -16.84 -4.31
C ARG A 347 11.27 -17.98 -5.29
N TRP A 348 10.03 -18.45 -5.37
CA TRP A 348 9.59 -19.48 -6.31
C TRP A 348 9.15 -18.85 -7.64
N ASP A 349 8.83 -19.69 -8.63
CA ASP A 349 8.25 -19.30 -9.93
C ASP A 349 7.21 -18.18 -9.80
N SER A 350 7.33 -17.23 -10.72
CA SER A 350 6.47 -16.07 -10.92
C SER A 350 5.02 -16.40 -11.28
N ASN A 351 4.73 -17.64 -11.71
CA ASN A 351 3.38 -18.01 -12.11
C ASN A 351 2.46 -18.22 -10.89
N GLN A 352 1.56 -17.25 -10.65
CA GLN A 352 0.65 -17.25 -9.52
C GLN A 352 -0.53 -18.21 -9.75
N SER A 353 -0.51 -19.36 -9.09
CA SER A 353 -1.63 -20.32 -9.07
C SER A 353 -1.74 -20.98 -7.69
N PHE A 354 -2.97 -21.16 -7.20
CA PHE A 354 -3.21 -21.96 -6.00
C PHE A 354 -3.25 -23.47 -6.28
N ILE A 355 -3.29 -23.85 -7.56
CA ILE A 355 -3.11 -25.24 -8.00
C ILE A 355 -1.62 -25.42 -8.31
N PRO A 356 -0.88 -26.23 -7.53
CA PRO A 356 0.49 -26.57 -7.86
C PRO A 356 0.57 -27.40 -9.13
N GLU A 357 1.74 -27.47 -9.74
CA GLU A 357 1.96 -28.30 -10.92
C GLU A 357 1.73 -29.79 -10.61
N ARG A 358 1.08 -30.50 -11.54
CA ARG A 358 0.90 -31.95 -11.45
C ARG A 358 2.23 -32.64 -11.74
N ARG A 359 2.59 -33.64 -10.94
CA ARG A 359 3.81 -34.42 -11.13
C ARG A 359 3.51 -35.61 -12.05
N ASP A 360 4.03 -35.59 -13.27
CA ASP A 360 3.98 -36.76 -14.14
C ASP A 360 5.07 -37.78 -13.73
N GLY A 361 4.65 -38.96 -13.28
CA GLY A 361 5.44 -40.19 -13.40
C GLY A 361 6.61 -40.47 -12.46
N LYS A 362 7.09 -39.59 -11.55
CA LYS A 362 8.13 -39.95 -10.54
C LYS A 362 8.05 -39.17 -9.23
N ARG A 363 7.81 -39.89 -8.12
CA ARG A 363 8.15 -39.65 -6.68
C ARG A 363 8.13 -38.21 -6.15
N GLY A 364 7.00 -37.81 -5.54
CA GLY A 364 6.88 -36.74 -4.53
C GLY A 364 7.94 -36.84 -3.41
N LEU A 365 8.42 -35.69 -2.90
CA LEU A 365 9.33 -35.49 -1.75
C LEU A 365 9.89 -36.77 -1.10
N GLN A 366 11.13 -37.15 -1.45
CA GLN A 366 11.93 -38.06 -0.62
C GLN A 366 12.40 -37.30 0.63
N GLY A 367 11.64 -37.39 1.71
CA GLY A 367 12.12 -37.33 3.10
C GLY A 367 12.16 -38.76 3.68
N PRO A 368 13.03 -39.07 4.66
CA PRO A 368 13.55 -40.43 4.88
C PRO A 368 12.62 -41.42 5.60
N PHE A 369 11.30 -41.24 5.58
CA PHE A 369 10.39 -42.19 6.20
C PHE A 369 9.06 -42.33 5.46
N TRP A 370 8.74 -43.59 5.15
CA TRP A 370 7.43 -44.21 4.88
C TRP A 370 7.07 -44.53 3.43
N ASN A 371 6.53 -45.74 3.28
CA ASN A 371 6.38 -46.51 2.05
C ASN A 371 5.30 -45.96 1.11
N GLU A 372 5.70 -45.95 -0.17
CA GLU A 372 4.90 -45.75 -1.36
C GLU A 372 3.83 -46.85 -1.50
N THR A 373 2.58 -46.47 -1.73
CA THR A 373 1.67 -47.19 -2.64
C THR A 373 0.52 -46.27 -3.04
N ASP A 374 0.37 -46.08 -4.35
CA ASP A 374 -0.78 -45.53 -5.09
C ASP A 374 -1.39 -44.17 -4.67
N ASN A 375 -0.81 -43.07 -5.15
CA ASN A 375 -1.51 -41.78 -5.24
C ASN A 375 -1.57 -41.28 -6.70
N THR A 376 -2.77 -41.27 -7.29
CA THR A 376 -3.05 -40.85 -8.68
C THR A 376 -3.06 -39.32 -8.89
N LEU A 377 -2.87 -38.55 -7.81
CA LEU A 377 -2.77 -37.08 -7.80
C LEU A 377 -1.63 -36.62 -6.89
N SER A 378 -0.38 -36.72 -7.37
CA SER A 378 0.76 -36.09 -6.70
C SER A 378 0.99 -34.68 -7.28
N PHE A 379 0.75 -33.66 -6.47
CA PHE A 379 1.12 -32.28 -6.79
C PHE A 379 2.55 -32.02 -6.35
N ASN A 380 3.29 -31.22 -7.13
CA ASN A 380 4.64 -30.80 -6.77
C ASN A 380 4.60 -29.67 -5.74
N PHE A 381 4.31 -30.02 -4.49
CA PHE A 381 4.54 -29.13 -3.37
C PHE A 381 6.04 -29.16 -3.06
N THR A 382 6.79 -28.18 -3.55
CA THR A 382 8.17 -27.99 -3.10
C THR A 382 8.14 -27.37 -1.71
N GLY A 383 8.42 -28.23 -0.75
CA GLY A 383 8.56 -27.88 0.64
C GLY A 383 10.01 -27.68 1.01
N GLU A 384 10.37 -26.51 1.49
CA GLU A 384 11.70 -26.29 2.03
C GLU A 384 11.64 -26.29 3.56
N THR A 385 12.49 -27.11 4.19
CA THR A 385 12.52 -27.35 5.64
C THR A 385 13.09 -26.17 6.44
N THR A 386 13.37 -25.04 5.79
CA THR A 386 14.20 -23.95 6.31
C THR A 386 13.40 -22.83 7.00
N MET A 387 12.10 -23.01 7.26
CA MET A 387 11.21 -22.03 7.95
C MET A 387 11.05 -20.67 7.24
N LYS A 388 11.59 -20.53 6.03
CA LYS A 388 11.45 -19.35 5.17
C LYS A 388 10.05 -19.26 4.57
N ALA A 389 9.59 -18.05 4.30
CA ALA A 389 8.32 -17.84 3.63
C ALA A 389 8.43 -18.03 2.11
N LYS A 390 7.43 -18.67 1.50
CA LYS A 390 7.22 -18.57 0.05
C LYS A 390 6.69 -17.18 -0.29
N VAL A 391 7.16 -16.60 -1.39
CA VAL A 391 6.69 -15.30 -1.86
C VAL A 391 6.20 -15.31 -3.30
N TRP A 392 5.27 -14.41 -3.59
CA TRP A 392 4.82 -14.08 -4.93
C TRP A 392 5.16 -12.64 -5.28
N THR A 393 5.40 -12.42 -6.58
CA THR A 393 5.68 -11.11 -7.16
C THR A 393 4.44 -10.61 -7.88
N VAL A 394 4.00 -9.38 -7.60
CA VAL A 394 2.81 -8.78 -8.21
C VAL A 394 3.09 -7.39 -8.76
N GLU A 395 2.51 -7.11 -9.92
CA GLU A 395 2.54 -5.77 -10.51
C GLU A 395 1.52 -4.85 -9.84
N GLY A 396 1.95 -3.64 -9.56
CA GLY A 396 1.12 -2.59 -9.02
C GLY A 396 1.66 -1.22 -9.42
N SER A 397 1.32 -0.21 -8.64
CA SER A 397 1.77 1.15 -8.88
C SER A 397 2.30 1.81 -7.62
N ARG A 398 3.22 2.75 -7.80
CA ARG A 398 3.71 3.64 -6.75
C ARG A 398 3.73 5.07 -7.26
N SER A 399 3.49 6.03 -6.37
CA SER A 399 3.39 7.43 -6.77
C SER A 399 4.51 8.27 -6.16
N THR A 400 4.95 9.32 -6.85
CA THR A 400 5.84 10.33 -6.27
C THR A 400 5.10 11.65 -6.12
N LEU A 401 5.36 12.34 -5.00
CA LEU A 401 4.90 13.69 -4.77
C LEU A 401 6.00 14.66 -5.23
N THR A 402 5.73 15.43 -6.28
CA THR A 402 6.61 16.50 -6.72
C THR A 402 5.94 17.83 -6.45
N GLN A 403 6.59 18.66 -5.62
CA GLN A 403 6.18 20.06 -5.46
C GLN A 403 6.51 20.81 -6.74
N THR A 404 5.46 21.33 -7.37
CA THR A 404 5.56 22.09 -8.62
C THR A 404 5.16 23.53 -8.36
N ILE A 405 5.93 24.44 -8.92
CA ILE A 405 5.62 25.86 -8.85
C ILE A 405 4.58 26.16 -9.92
N ILE A 406 3.34 26.45 -9.50
CA ILE A 406 2.24 26.74 -10.43
C ILE A 406 2.19 28.26 -10.65
N ALA A 407 2.38 28.66 -11.91
CA ALA A 407 2.17 30.03 -12.35
C ALA A 407 0.66 30.34 -12.40
N GLN A 408 0.25 31.46 -11.81
CA GLN A 408 -1.13 31.92 -11.88
C GLN A 408 -1.39 32.47 -13.28
N ARG A 409 -2.18 31.74 -14.07
CA ARG A 409 -2.52 32.09 -15.47
C ARG A 409 -2.93 33.56 -15.67
N PRO A 410 -3.75 34.19 -14.80
CA PRO A 410 -4.13 35.59 -14.97
C PRO A 410 -2.95 36.56 -14.89
N TRP A 411 -2.01 36.32 -13.96
CA TRP A 411 -0.83 37.18 -13.79
C TRP A 411 0.17 37.03 -14.94
N VAL A 412 0.36 35.80 -15.43
CA VAL A 412 1.21 35.57 -16.62
C VAL A 412 0.62 36.28 -17.84
N ALA A 413 -0.69 36.19 -18.03
CA ALA A 413 -1.37 36.91 -19.12
C ALA A 413 -1.24 38.43 -18.96
N ALA A 414 -1.48 38.96 -17.75
CA ALA A 414 -1.36 40.40 -17.48
C ALA A 414 0.07 40.93 -17.75
N LEU A 415 1.10 40.21 -17.27
CA LEU A 415 2.49 40.56 -17.52
C LEU A 415 2.86 40.46 -19.00
N SER A 416 2.41 39.42 -19.69
CA SER A 416 2.66 39.27 -21.12
C SER A 416 2.01 40.39 -21.93
N ILE A 417 0.77 40.77 -21.60
CA ILE A 417 0.08 41.91 -22.24
C ILE A 417 0.84 43.21 -21.97
N ALA A 418 1.20 43.47 -20.70
CA ALA A 418 1.94 44.68 -20.33
C ALA A 418 3.29 44.78 -21.06
N SER A 419 4.05 43.68 -21.14
CA SER A 419 5.31 43.63 -21.88
C SER A 419 5.13 43.92 -23.36
N ASN A 420 4.11 43.34 -24.01
CA ASN A 420 3.82 43.63 -25.41
C ASN A 420 3.43 45.10 -25.62
N VAL A 421 2.61 45.68 -24.74
CA VAL A 421 2.25 47.10 -24.82
C VAL A 421 3.49 47.99 -24.70
N LEU A 422 4.40 47.70 -23.76
CA LEU A 422 5.64 48.47 -23.59
C LEU A 422 6.58 48.32 -24.79
N ILE A 423 6.69 47.13 -25.38
CA ILE A 423 7.48 46.89 -26.59
C ILE A 423 6.89 47.66 -27.77
N LEU A 424 5.56 47.62 -27.96
CA LEU A 424 4.91 48.39 -29.03
C LEU A 424 5.10 49.89 -28.83
N ALA A 425 4.96 50.38 -27.59
CA ALA A 425 5.16 51.79 -27.27
C ALA A 425 6.60 52.26 -27.55
N SER A 426 7.60 51.43 -27.23
CA SER A 426 9.00 51.77 -27.47
C SER A 426 9.36 51.78 -28.96
N LEU A 427 8.67 50.99 -29.79
CA LEU A 427 8.87 50.94 -31.24
C LEU A 427 8.25 52.14 -31.99
N ILE A 428 7.29 52.84 -31.40
CA ILE A 428 6.67 54.02 -32.05
C ILE A 428 7.71 55.11 -32.33
N SER A 429 8.57 55.43 -31.36
CA SER A 429 9.57 56.50 -31.51
C SER A 429 10.53 56.26 -32.69
N PRO A 430 11.24 55.11 -32.81
CA PRO A 430 12.12 54.84 -33.93
C PRO A 430 11.38 54.72 -35.27
N LEU A 431 10.15 54.19 -35.29
CA LEU A 431 9.35 54.14 -36.52
C LEU A 431 8.97 55.55 -37.01
N VAL A 432 8.53 56.42 -36.09
CA VAL A 432 8.26 57.83 -36.38
C VAL A 432 9.53 58.52 -36.87
N HIS A 433 10.68 58.31 -36.22
CA HIS A 433 11.95 58.88 -36.65
C HIS A 433 12.35 58.39 -38.05
N HIS A 434 12.23 57.10 -38.33
CA HIS A 434 12.63 56.51 -39.62
C HIS A 434 11.76 56.99 -40.80
N PHE A 435 10.46 57.15 -40.59
CA PHE A 435 9.53 57.46 -41.69
C PHE A 435 9.21 58.96 -41.82
N LEU A 436 9.16 59.73 -40.73
CA LEU A 436 8.68 61.12 -40.75
C LEU A 436 9.79 62.17 -40.70
N ILE A 437 10.96 61.85 -40.13
CA ILE A 437 12.06 62.82 -40.02
C ILE A 437 12.90 62.80 -41.30
N LYS A 438 13.01 63.98 -41.94
CA LYS A 438 13.73 64.19 -43.21
C LYS A 438 15.08 64.90 -43.05
N GLY A 439 15.45 65.31 -41.84
CA GLY A 439 16.69 66.01 -41.52
C GLY A 439 17.43 65.37 -40.34
N PRO A 440 18.70 65.73 -40.10
CA PRO A 440 19.47 65.18 -38.99
C PRO A 440 18.88 65.60 -37.63
N GLU A 441 18.98 64.71 -36.64
CA GLU A 441 18.60 65.03 -35.26
C GLU A 441 19.65 65.97 -34.65
N VAL A 442 19.25 67.20 -34.37
CA VAL A 442 20.11 68.21 -33.77
C VAL A 442 19.81 68.25 -32.27
N MET A 443 20.64 67.57 -31.48
CA MET A 443 20.52 67.55 -30.02
C MET A 443 21.02 68.87 -29.43
N VAL A 444 20.28 69.97 -29.64
CA VAL A 444 20.71 71.31 -29.21
C VAL A 444 19.56 72.16 -28.66
N ASN A 445 19.87 72.97 -27.65
CA ASN A 445 18.96 73.99 -27.12
C ASN A 445 18.75 75.10 -28.16
N ILE A 446 17.65 75.00 -28.91
CA ILE A 446 17.27 75.92 -30.00
C ILE A 446 17.26 77.37 -29.52
N SER A 447 16.86 77.63 -28.28
CA SER A 447 16.84 78.98 -27.70
C SER A 447 18.23 79.60 -27.60
N GLY A 448 19.27 78.80 -27.33
CA GLY A 448 20.66 79.30 -27.24
C GLY A 448 21.24 79.69 -28.60
N LEU A 449 21.02 78.85 -29.62
CA LEU A 449 21.45 79.10 -31.00
C LEU A 449 20.65 80.22 -31.68
N ALA A 450 19.35 80.29 -31.42
CA ALA A 450 18.50 81.34 -31.97
C ALA A 450 18.77 82.70 -31.30
N ALA A 451 19.15 82.70 -30.02
CA ALA A 451 19.36 83.92 -29.28
C ALA A 451 20.68 84.62 -29.61
N ARG A 452 21.80 83.92 -29.82
CA ARG A 452 23.13 84.56 -29.88
C ARG A 452 23.66 84.69 -31.32
N ASN A 453 23.73 85.93 -31.83
CA ASN A 453 24.41 86.31 -33.07
C ASN A 453 24.05 85.44 -34.29
N ASN A 454 22.77 85.08 -34.43
CA ASN A 454 22.30 84.34 -35.59
C ASN A 454 21.88 85.32 -36.71
N PRO A 455 22.60 85.37 -37.85
CA PRO A 455 22.29 86.31 -38.94
C PRO A 455 20.98 85.98 -39.67
N HIS A 456 20.42 84.79 -39.46
CA HIS A 456 19.19 84.31 -40.10
C HIS A 456 17.94 84.51 -39.23
N ILE A 457 18.06 85.21 -38.10
CA ILE A 457 16.93 85.60 -37.24
C ILE A 457 17.01 87.10 -37.03
N PRO A 458 15.99 87.87 -37.43
CA PRO A 458 15.94 89.30 -37.13
C PRO A 458 15.77 89.48 -35.63
N LEU A 459 16.85 89.87 -34.95
CA LEU A 459 16.85 90.20 -33.54
C LEU A 459 16.78 91.73 -33.40
N PRO A 460 15.97 92.28 -32.47
CA PRO A 460 15.96 93.72 -32.21
C PRO A 460 17.33 94.21 -31.71
N GLU A 461 17.72 95.44 -32.10
CA GLU A 461 19.01 96.03 -31.71
C GLU A 461 19.12 96.21 -30.19
N GLY A 462 20.28 95.85 -29.61
CA GLY A 462 20.66 96.22 -28.24
C GLY A 462 20.70 95.11 -27.18
N GLY A 463 21.61 94.11 -27.29
CA GLY A 463 21.93 93.33 -26.09
C GLY A 463 22.73 92.04 -26.26
N THR A 464 24.06 92.14 -26.29
CA THR A 464 24.97 91.05 -25.94
C THR A 464 25.00 90.75 -24.43
N PHE A 465 24.49 91.66 -23.59
CA PHE A 465 24.49 91.59 -22.13
C PHE A 465 23.18 91.08 -21.49
N LEU A 466 22.12 90.85 -22.28
CA LEU A 466 20.84 90.36 -21.77
C LEU A 466 20.95 88.92 -21.23
N GLU A 467 20.30 88.67 -20.10
CA GLU A 467 20.20 87.33 -19.52
C GLU A 467 19.40 86.39 -20.47
N ALA A 468 19.69 85.08 -20.41
CA ALA A 468 19.12 84.10 -21.34
C ALA A 468 17.58 84.02 -21.27
N SER A 469 17.00 84.21 -20.08
CA SER A 469 15.55 84.22 -19.81
C SER A 469 14.85 85.39 -20.51
N ASP A 470 15.40 86.60 -20.39
CA ASP A 470 14.85 87.81 -21.02
C ASP A 470 14.94 87.76 -22.54
N ARG A 471 16.03 87.19 -23.06
CA ARG A 471 16.21 87.01 -24.51
C ARG A 471 15.27 85.94 -25.08
N ALA A 472 15.05 84.84 -24.36
CA ALA A 472 14.03 83.86 -24.73
C ALA A 472 12.61 84.47 -24.74
N ARG A 473 12.33 85.43 -23.84
CA ARG A 473 11.07 86.17 -23.80
C ARG A 473 10.87 87.07 -25.03
N MET A 474 11.95 87.68 -25.54
CA MET A 474 11.90 88.45 -26.80
C MET A 474 11.62 87.57 -28.01
N LEU A 475 12.07 86.30 -27.99
CA LEU A 475 11.84 85.32 -29.05
C LEU A 475 10.49 84.59 -28.95
N LYS A 476 9.63 84.91 -27.95
CA LYS A 476 8.38 84.18 -27.63
C LYS A 476 7.40 83.98 -28.81
N ARG A 477 7.47 84.82 -29.85
CA ARG A 477 6.60 84.74 -31.03
C ARG A 477 7.34 84.52 -32.35
N VAL A 478 8.66 84.31 -32.32
CA VAL A 478 9.44 84.07 -33.53
C VAL A 478 9.33 82.60 -33.91
N GLN A 479 8.71 82.31 -35.05
CA GLN A 479 8.72 80.96 -35.61
C GLN A 479 10.06 80.72 -36.28
N VAL A 480 10.85 79.79 -35.74
CA VAL A 480 12.12 79.37 -36.31
C VAL A 480 12.01 77.99 -36.95
N ARG A 481 12.81 77.74 -37.98
CA ARG A 481 12.96 76.44 -38.65
C ARG A 481 14.44 76.13 -38.80
N PHE A 482 14.80 74.89 -38.50
CA PHE A 482 16.05 74.30 -38.97
C PHE A 482 15.86 73.83 -40.40
N GLY A 483 16.58 74.45 -41.34
CA GLY A 483 16.37 74.20 -42.76
C GLY A 483 17.49 74.75 -43.61
N ASP A 484 17.26 74.71 -44.92
CA ASP A 484 18.28 75.02 -45.92
C ASP A 484 18.19 76.49 -46.33
N CYS A 485 19.24 77.28 -46.06
CA CYS A 485 19.32 78.68 -46.48
C CYS A 485 19.75 78.84 -47.94
N GLU A 486 20.36 77.81 -48.53
CA GLU A 486 20.91 77.81 -49.89
C GLU A 486 20.18 76.79 -50.78
N SER A 487 18.85 76.90 -50.79
CA SER A 487 17.98 75.92 -51.45
C SER A 487 18.24 75.69 -52.94
N LYS A 488 18.92 76.62 -53.62
CA LYS A 488 19.24 76.59 -55.06
C LYS A 488 20.67 76.12 -55.40
N ALA A 489 21.58 76.00 -54.42
CA ALA A 489 22.97 75.57 -54.65
C ALA A 489 23.10 74.04 -54.79
N SER A 490 24.19 73.53 -55.37
CA SER A 490 24.43 72.08 -55.50
C SER A 490 24.65 71.39 -54.15
N VAL A 491 25.28 72.08 -53.20
CA VAL A 491 25.40 71.71 -51.79
C VAL A 491 24.58 72.72 -50.98
N GLY A 492 23.71 72.25 -50.08
CA GLY A 492 22.91 73.14 -49.22
C GLY A 492 23.62 73.42 -47.90
N ASN A 493 23.25 74.49 -47.21
CA ASN A 493 23.77 74.81 -45.88
C ASN A 493 22.61 74.83 -44.88
N LEU A 494 22.77 74.11 -43.76
CA LEU A 494 21.73 73.93 -42.75
C LEU A 494 21.86 74.95 -41.63
N VAL A 495 20.87 75.82 -41.51
CA VAL A 495 20.83 76.87 -40.49
C VAL A 495 19.49 76.89 -39.76
N ILE A 496 19.48 77.47 -38.55
CA ILE A 496 18.25 77.84 -37.86
C ILE A 496 17.92 79.28 -38.23
N GLY A 497 16.71 79.55 -38.71
CA GLY A 497 16.27 80.94 -38.86
C GLY A 497 14.77 81.12 -38.95
N ALA A 498 14.33 82.37 -39.12
CA ALA A 498 12.93 82.76 -39.04
C ALA A 498 12.12 82.32 -40.28
N VAL A 499 10.89 81.84 -40.07
CA VAL A 499 10.04 81.28 -41.14
C VAL A 499 9.27 82.36 -41.93
N ASP A 500 9.06 83.54 -41.34
CA ASP A 500 8.01 84.49 -41.76
C ASP A 500 8.55 85.87 -42.19
N THR A 501 9.84 85.95 -42.53
CA THR A 501 10.47 87.19 -42.98
C THR A 501 10.83 87.11 -44.46
N ASN A 502 10.25 88.01 -45.26
CA ASN A 502 10.36 88.07 -46.73
C ASN A 502 11.80 88.17 -47.28
N GLU A 503 12.81 88.36 -46.45
CA GLU A 503 14.21 88.55 -46.87
C GLU A 503 15.10 87.31 -46.69
N LEU A 504 14.70 86.30 -45.89
CA LEU A 504 15.52 85.14 -45.53
C LEU A 504 14.69 83.84 -45.53
N ALA A 505 14.24 83.41 -46.71
CA ALA A 505 13.37 82.24 -46.84
C ALA A 505 14.13 80.92 -46.62
N ILE A 506 14.01 80.32 -45.43
CA ILE A 506 14.59 79.01 -45.12
C ILE A 506 13.70 77.87 -45.64
N ALA A 507 14.23 77.11 -46.60
CA ALA A 507 13.53 75.99 -47.22
C ALA A 507 13.52 74.74 -46.33
N ARG A 508 12.55 73.86 -46.56
CA ARG A 508 12.49 72.55 -45.88
C ARG A 508 13.62 71.63 -46.39
N ILE A 509 14.21 70.87 -45.48
CA ILE A 509 15.25 69.88 -45.77
C ILE A 509 14.70 68.79 -46.70
N LYS A 510 15.49 68.40 -47.69
CA LYS A 510 15.17 67.37 -48.69
C LYS A 510 16.00 66.11 -48.40
N ARG A 511 15.32 64.97 -48.25
CA ARG A 511 15.96 63.66 -48.01
C ARG A 511 16.82 63.28 -49.23
N GLY A 512 18.10 62.96 -49.03
CA GLY A 512 19.03 62.54 -50.08
C GLY A 512 19.85 63.67 -50.74
N ARG A 513 19.71 64.93 -50.29
CA ARG A 513 20.58 66.05 -50.70
C ARG A 513 21.81 66.15 -49.78
N ILE A 514 22.94 66.57 -50.33
CA ILE A 514 24.19 66.82 -49.57
C ILE A 514 24.11 68.20 -48.93
N TYR A 515 24.47 68.26 -47.65
CA TYR A 515 24.53 69.48 -46.84
C TYR A 515 25.93 69.60 -46.18
N GLU A 516 26.50 70.80 -46.15
CA GLU A 516 27.77 71.12 -45.46
C GLU A 516 27.58 72.16 -44.36
#